data_AF-A0A438JS58-F1
#
_entry.id   AF-A0A438JS58-F1
#
_cell.length_a   1.000
_cell.length_b   1.000
_cell.length_c   1.000
_cell.angle_alpha   90.00
_cell.angle_beta   90.00
_cell.angle_gamma   90.00
#
_symmetry.space_group_name_H-M   'P 1'
#
loop_
_entity.id
_entity.type
_entity.pdbx_description
1 polymer ?
#
loop_
_entity_poly.entity_id
_entity_poly.type
_entity_poly.pdbx_seq_one_letter_code
_entity_poly.pdbx_strand_id
1 'polypeptide(L)'
;MAAAAVVMMIATSLLLIGIGSVNVGEAWEEANVIHVGGKVLCQDCTKGWNEWVNGSNPIKGSRLIVDKYVNGKEVKATGCWVRLVSSSDPTCNIPTDFAGGRSGVKLQRPTWIYRDQTKYTVDPFYYTTPLCDEPDEEESNY
;
A
#
# COMPACT_ATOMS: atom_id res chain seq x y z
N MET A 1 32.93 46.43 29.33
CA MET A 1 31.86 46.02 28.40
C MET A 1 32.56 45.39 27.19
N ALA A 2 32.65 44.06 27.15
CA ALA A 2 31.84 43.14 26.31
C ALA A 2 32.48 42.98 24.91
N ALA A 3 32.57 41.83 24.24
CA ALA A 3 31.88 40.53 24.29
C ALA A 3 32.81 39.48 23.64
N ALA A 4 33.05 38.27 24.16
CA ALA A 4 32.17 37.09 24.24
C ALA A 4 31.78 36.50 22.86
N ALA A 5 32.58 35.54 22.35
CA ALA A 5 32.14 34.51 21.37
C ALA A 5 33.18 33.39 21.12
N VAL A 6 34.10 33.12 22.04
CA VAL A 6 34.95 31.91 22.00
C VAL A 6 34.63 31.17 23.30
N VAL A 7 34.50 29.84 23.23
CA VAL A 7 34.10 28.91 24.32
C VAL A 7 32.60 28.56 24.29
N MET A 8 32.22 27.63 23.41
CA MET A 8 31.17 26.63 23.69
C MET A 8 31.41 25.35 22.86
N MET A 9 32.59 24.75 23.01
CA MET A 9 32.74 23.33 22.71
C MET A 9 33.58 22.72 23.83
N ILE A 10 33.03 21.68 24.45
CA ILE A 10 33.69 20.77 25.40
C ILE A 10 33.83 21.33 26.83
N ALA A 11 32.75 21.23 27.62
CA ALA A 11 32.77 20.67 28.97
C ALA A 11 31.44 20.95 29.69
N THR A 12 30.50 20.03 29.61
CA THR A 12 29.61 19.68 30.74
C THR A 12 28.84 18.41 30.39
N SER A 13 29.58 17.30 30.37
CA SER A 13 29.00 16.01 30.73
C SER A 13 28.54 16.10 32.19
N LEU A 14 27.33 15.61 32.46
CA LEU A 14 26.73 15.32 33.77
C LEU A 14 26.12 16.49 34.56
N LEU A 15 24.88 16.85 34.20
CA LEU A 15 23.81 17.04 35.19
C LEU A 15 22.57 16.28 34.69
N LEU A 16 22.32 15.14 35.35
CA LEU A 16 21.14 14.32 35.19
C LEU A 16 19.90 15.05 35.77
N ILE A 17 18.77 14.84 35.09
CA ILE A 17 17.38 14.97 35.57
C ILE A 17 16.77 16.39 35.50
N GLY A 18 16.29 16.71 34.30
CA GLY A 18 15.09 17.53 34.09
C GLY A 18 14.27 16.87 32.98
N ILE A 19 13.25 16.10 33.36
CA ILE A 19 12.36 15.41 32.41
C ILE A 19 11.52 16.48 31.70
N GLY A 20 11.97 16.86 30.51
CA GLY A 20 11.17 17.48 29.47
C GLY A 20 11.55 16.78 28.18
N SER A 21 10.64 15.96 27.66
CA SER A 21 10.86 15.12 26.48
C SER A 21 11.24 15.99 25.28
N VAL A 22 12.53 16.09 24.98
CA VAL A 22 12.98 16.57 23.68
C VAL A 22 12.60 15.48 22.69
N ASN A 23 11.53 15.71 21.93
CA ASN A 23 11.27 14.95 20.73
C ASN A 23 12.40 15.27 19.76
N VAL A 24 13.43 14.43 19.73
CA VAL A 24 14.27 14.30 18.55
C VAL A 24 13.39 13.60 17.52
N GLY A 25 12.55 14.38 16.85
CA GLY A 25 12.07 14.00 15.54
C GLY A 25 13.30 14.06 14.65
N GLU A 26 13.92 12.92 14.40
CA GLU A 26 14.82 12.81 13.26
C GLU A 26 14.04 13.34 12.06
N ALA A 27 14.58 14.31 11.34
CA ALA A 27 13.98 14.81 10.10
C ALA A 27 14.46 13.88 9.00
N TRP A 28 13.75 12.78 8.82
CA TRP A 28 13.87 11.93 7.63
C TRP A 28 13.32 12.80 6.50
N GLU A 29 14.10 12.97 5.42
CA GLU A 29 13.57 13.63 4.21
C GLU A 29 12.26 12.96 3.86
N GLU A 30 11.19 13.74 3.92
CA GLU A 30 9.84 13.22 3.82
C GLU A 30 9.58 12.79 2.39
N ALA A 31 9.28 11.50 2.20
CA ALA A 31 9.03 10.93 0.89
C ALA A 31 7.88 11.63 0.14
N ASN A 32 8.13 12.31 -0.98
CA ASN A 32 7.10 13.05 -1.73
C ASN A 32 6.06 12.18 -2.45
N VAL A 33 6.35 10.90 -2.70
CA VAL A 33 5.47 10.01 -3.46
C VAL A 33 5.21 8.71 -2.70
N ILE A 34 3.96 8.25 -2.75
CA ILE A 34 3.50 6.99 -2.16
C ILE A 34 3.22 6.00 -3.28
N HIS A 35 3.97 4.90 -3.28
CA HIS A 35 3.79 3.80 -4.20
C HIS A 35 3.06 2.65 -3.50
N VAL A 36 1.97 2.18 -4.09
CA VAL A 36 1.33 0.93 -3.66
C VAL A 36 1.62 -0.12 -4.71
N GLY A 37 2.57 -1.01 -4.39
CA GLY A 37 2.98 -2.12 -5.24
C GLY A 37 2.13 -3.36 -4.97
N GLY A 38 1.73 -4.03 -6.05
CA GLY A 38 0.99 -5.28 -6.03
C GLY A 38 0.82 -5.78 -7.45
N LYS A 39 0.41 -7.04 -7.61
CA LYS A 39 -0.02 -7.55 -8.91
C LYS A 39 -1.53 -7.63 -8.92
N VAL A 40 -2.12 -7.32 -10.07
CA VAL A 40 -3.52 -7.67 -10.35
C VAL A 40 -3.48 -8.70 -11.45
N LEU A 41 -4.06 -9.86 -11.17
CA LEU A 41 -3.96 -11.03 -12.01
C LEU A 41 -5.36 -11.46 -12.47
N CYS A 42 -5.44 -12.01 -13.66
CA CYS A 42 -6.64 -12.68 -14.14
C CYS A 42 -6.58 -14.18 -13.83
N GLN A 43 -7.65 -14.70 -13.22
CA GLN A 43 -7.91 -16.13 -13.08
C GLN A 43 -8.94 -16.56 -14.12
N ASP A 44 -8.51 -17.38 -15.07
CA ASP A 44 -9.37 -17.97 -16.09
C ASP A 44 -9.81 -19.37 -15.62
N CYS A 45 -11.08 -19.51 -15.24
CA CYS A 45 -11.61 -20.79 -14.76
C CYS A 45 -11.99 -21.78 -15.87
N THR A 46 -11.79 -21.42 -17.14
CA THR A 46 -11.89 -22.40 -18.24
C THR A 46 -10.68 -23.32 -18.31
N LYS A 47 -9.62 -22.98 -17.56
CA LYS A 47 -8.33 -23.65 -17.58
C LYS A 47 -8.20 -24.68 -16.47
N GLY A 48 -7.30 -25.64 -16.65
CA GLY A 48 -7.05 -26.68 -15.66
C GLY A 48 -6.31 -26.14 -14.43
N TRP A 49 -6.33 -26.87 -13.32
CA TRP A 49 -5.66 -26.49 -12.06
C TRP A 49 -4.18 -26.09 -12.24
N ASN A 50 -3.44 -26.78 -13.13
CA ASN A 50 -2.03 -26.46 -13.39
C ASN A 50 -1.82 -25.03 -13.94
N GLU A 51 -2.76 -24.54 -14.74
CA GLU A 51 -2.76 -23.19 -15.30
C GLU A 51 -3.28 -22.17 -14.26
N TRP A 52 -4.15 -22.58 -13.34
CA TRP A 52 -4.57 -21.74 -12.22
C TRP A 52 -3.42 -21.41 -11.27
N VAL A 53 -2.58 -22.41 -10.92
CA VAL A 53 -1.46 -22.24 -9.99
C VAL A 53 -0.28 -21.49 -10.61
N ASN A 54 -0.03 -21.69 -11.91
CA ASN A 54 1.20 -21.19 -12.57
C ASN A 54 0.96 -20.16 -13.68
N GLY A 55 -0.29 -19.97 -14.12
CA GLY A 55 -0.62 -19.30 -15.39
C GLY A 55 -1.43 -18.01 -15.24
N SER A 56 -1.52 -17.42 -14.04
CA SER A 56 -2.26 -16.18 -13.86
C SER A 56 -1.61 -15.03 -14.63
N ASN A 57 -2.34 -14.45 -15.57
CA ASN A 57 -1.82 -13.38 -16.42
C ASN A 57 -1.96 -12.00 -15.74
N PRO A 58 -0.90 -11.17 -15.73
CA PRO A 58 -1.01 -9.81 -15.23
C PRO A 58 -1.97 -8.97 -16.06
N ILE A 59 -2.95 -8.35 -15.39
CA ILE A 59 -3.78 -7.32 -16.01
C ILE A 59 -2.93 -6.05 -16.15
N LYS A 60 -2.84 -5.54 -17.38
CA LYS A 60 -2.07 -4.33 -17.68
C LYS A 60 -2.76 -3.10 -17.09
N GLY A 61 -1.99 -2.09 -16.72
CA GLY A 61 -2.53 -0.82 -16.22
C GLY A 61 -2.83 -0.76 -14.73
N SER A 62 -2.60 -1.84 -13.98
CA SER A 62 -2.86 -1.91 -12.52
C SER A 62 -1.73 -1.33 -11.66
N ARG A 63 -1.34 -0.08 -11.90
CA ARG A 63 -0.31 0.63 -11.11
C ARG A 63 -0.95 1.77 -10.31
N LEU A 64 -0.75 1.78 -8.99
CA LEU A 64 -1.26 2.80 -8.08
C LEU A 64 -0.10 3.65 -7.52
N ILE A 65 -0.11 4.94 -7.84
CA ILE A 65 0.83 5.95 -7.35
C ILE A 65 -0.01 7.11 -6.82
N VAL A 66 0.28 7.56 -5.62
CA VAL A 66 -0.46 8.64 -4.95
C VAL A 66 0.55 9.70 -4.49
N ASP A 67 0.27 10.96 -4.80
CA ASP A 67 1.07 12.07 -4.30
C ASP A 67 0.93 12.18 -2.78
N LYS A 68 2.02 12.50 -2.09
CA LYS A 68 1.99 12.67 -0.63
C LYS A 68 1.08 13.83 -0.20
N TYR A 69 0.83 14.81 -1.07
CA TYR A 69 -0.02 15.95 -0.76
C TYR A 69 -1.18 16.04 -1.74
N VAL A 70 -2.41 16.08 -1.21
CA VAL A 70 -3.63 16.31 -1.99
C VAL A 70 -4.29 17.56 -1.43
N ASN A 71 -4.50 18.58 -2.29
CA ASN A 71 -5.04 19.88 -1.89
C ASN A 71 -4.29 20.54 -0.72
N GLY A 72 -2.95 20.42 -0.72
CA GLY A 72 -2.09 20.97 0.34
C GLY A 72 -2.13 20.20 1.66
N LYS A 73 -2.88 19.10 1.76
CA LYS A 73 -2.95 18.23 2.94
C LYS A 73 -2.12 16.97 2.73
N GLU A 74 -1.28 16.66 3.72
CA GLU A 74 -0.50 15.42 3.73
C GLU A 74 -1.42 14.18 3.81
N VAL A 75 -1.15 13.21 2.95
CA VAL A 75 -1.80 11.90 2.90
C VAL A 75 -1.02 10.93 3.77
N LYS A 76 -1.62 10.53 4.90
CA LYS A 76 -1.12 9.42 5.72
C LYS A 76 -1.62 8.09 5.16
N ALA A 77 -0.79 7.43 4.35
CA ALA A 77 -1.16 6.13 3.76
C ALA A 77 -1.37 5.02 4.79
N THR A 78 -0.73 5.10 5.96
CA THR A 78 -0.99 4.15 7.05
C THR A 78 -2.45 4.25 7.50
N GLY A 79 -3.16 3.14 7.38
CA GLY A 79 -4.58 3.02 7.67
C GLY A 79 -5.50 3.18 6.46
N CYS A 80 -4.97 3.58 5.30
CA CYS A 80 -5.72 3.55 4.04
C CYS A 80 -6.02 2.11 3.61
N TRP A 81 -7.10 1.94 2.85
CA TRP A 81 -7.52 0.67 2.29
C TRP A 81 -7.24 0.63 0.79
N VAL A 82 -6.73 -0.50 0.30
CA VAL A 82 -6.48 -0.76 -1.12
C VAL A 82 -7.36 -1.92 -1.52
N ARG A 83 -8.17 -1.76 -2.57
CA ARG A 83 -9.12 -2.77 -3.07
C ARG A 83 -9.28 -2.68 -4.57
N LEU A 84 -9.79 -3.74 -5.16
CA LEU A 84 -10.29 -3.80 -6.53
C LEU A 84 -11.52 -2.90 -6.69
N VAL A 85 -11.59 -2.24 -7.84
CA VAL A 85 -12.69 -1.32 -8.19
C VAL A 85 -13.23 -1.66 -9.57
N SER A 86 -12.34 -1.75 -10.57
CA SER A 86 -12.68 -2.17 -11.92
C SER A 86 -11.47 -2.80 -12.61
N SER A 87 -11.75 -3.63 -13.63
CA SER A 87 -10.73 -4.22 -14.50
C SER A 87 -10.74 -3.52 -15.85
N SER A 88 -9.56 -3.33 -16.43
CA SER A 88 -9.42 -2.89 -17.82
C SER A 88 -9.60 -4.02 -18.83
N ASP A 89 -9.64 -5.27 -18.36
CA ASP A 89 -9.91 -6.44 -19.19
C ASP A 89 -11.43 -6.72 -19.20
N PRO A 90 -12.12 -6.62 -20.36
CA PRO A 90 -13.56 -6.81 -20.44
C PRO A 90 -13.99 -8.27 -20.21
N THR A 91 -13.07 -9.22 -20.32
CA THR A 91 -13.33 -10.65 -20.13
C THR A 91 -12.98 -11.14 -18.72
N CYS A 92 -12.16 -10.37 -17.99
CA CYS A 92 -11.68 -10.70 -16.66
C CYS A 92 -11.93 -9.54 -15.70
N ASN A 93 -13.19 -9.36 -15.32
CA ASN A 93 -13.71 -8.19 -14.64
C ASN A 93 -14.55 -8.52 -13.39
N ILE A 94 -14.68 -9.78 -13.00
CA ILE A 94 -15.36 -10.16 -11.76
C ILE A 94 -14.38 -10.11 -10.59
N PRO A 95 -14.54 -9.20 -9.61
CA PRO A 95 -13.57 -9.04 -8.53
C PRO A 95 -13.71 -10.17 -7.51
N THR A 96 -12.59 -10.81 -7.18
CA THR A 96 -12.53 -11.80 -6.09
C THR A 96 -12.10 -11.13 -4.78
N ASP A 97 -12.31 -11.83 -3.67
CA ASP A 97 -11.79 -11.41 -2.37
C ASP A 97 -10.49 -12.10 -1.95
N PHE A 98 -9.80 -12.76 -2.88
CA PHE A 98 -8.47 -13.31 -2.61
C PHE A 98 -7.52 -12.20 -2.15
N ALA A 99 -6.79 -12.47 -1.06
CA ALA A 99 -5.92 -11.52 -0.37
C ALA A 99 -6.62 -10.20 0.04
N GLY A 100 -7.96 -10.20 0.19
CA GLY A 100 -8.72 -9.00 0.48
C GLY A 100 -8.93 -8.09 -0.74
N GLY A 101 -8.95 -8.66 -1.94
CA GLY A 101 -9.14 -7.89 -3.18
C GLY A 101 -10.43 -7.09 -3.21
N ARG A 102 -11.57 -7.63 -2.74
CA ARG A 102 -12.88 -6.97 -2.78
C ARG A 102 -13.17 -6.19 -1.50
N SER A 103 -12.90 -6.79 -0.35
CA SER A 103 -13.06 -6.21 0.99
C SER A 103 -12.05 -5.11 1.27
N GLY A 104 -10.85 -5.23 0.70
CA GLY A 104 -9.74 -4.31 0.80
C GLY A 104 -8.70 -4.72 1.84
N VAL A 105 -7.46 -4.31 1.59
CA VAL A 105 -6.33 -4.49 2.52
C VAL A 105 -5.95 -3.15 3.13
N LYS A 106 -5.85 -3.13 4.46
CA LYS A 106 -5.39 -1.95 5.20
C LYS A 106 -3.87 -1.86 5.15
N LEU A 107 -3.34 -0.74 4.67
CA LEU A 107 -1.91 -0.46 4.68
C LEU A 107 -1.44 -0.20 6.11
N GLN A 108 -0.64 -1.10 6.67
CA GLN A 108 -0.17 -0.98 8.06
C GLN A 108 1.23 -0.36 8.14
N ARG A 109 2.19 -0.94 7.43
CA ARG A 109 3.60 -0.50 7.46
C ARG A 109 4.17 -0.48 6.04
N PRO A 110 4.97 0.54 5.70
CA PRO A 110 5.67 0.55 4.42
C PRO A 110 6.68 -0.60 4.36
N THR A 111 6.84 -1.16 3.17
CA THR A 111 7.82 -2.22 2.89
C THR A 111 9.18 -1.65 2.54
N TRP A 112 9.21 -0.43 2.01
CA TRP A 112 10.44 0.27 1.66
C TRP A 112 10.23 1.78 1.77
N ILE A 113 11.15 2.45 2.46
CA ILE A 113 11.22 3.90 2.52
C ILE A 113 12.60 4.28 2.02
N TYR A 114 12.67 5.08 0.97
CA TYR A 114 13.93 5.54 0.43
C TYR A 114 13.77 6.90 -0.24
N ARG A 115 14.58 7.86 0.19
CA ARG A 115 14.55 9.25 -0.29
C ARG A 115 13.12 9.78 -0.34
N ASP A 116 12.67 10.15 -1.53
CA ASP A 116 11.40 10.77 -1.83
C ASP A 116 10.26 9.75 -2.02
N GLN A 117 10.48 8.46 -1.73
CA GLN A 117 9.52 7.38 -2.00
C GLN A 117 9.20 6.53 -0.77
N THR A 118 7.91 6.37 -0.51
CA THR A 118 7.38 5.39 0.44
C THR A 118 6.62 4.33 -0.34
N LYS A 119 7.04 3.07 -0.23
CA LYS A 119 6.40 1.94 -0.89
C LYS A 119 5.68 1.06 0.13
N TYR A 120 4.45 0.71 -0.21
CA TYR A 120 3.67 -0.34 0.44
C TYR A 120 3.52 -1.49 -0.55
N THR A 121 3.80 -2.72 -0.15
CA THR A 121 3.53 -3.90 -0.97
C THR A 121 2.30 -4.61 -0.42
N VAL A 122 1.35 -4.91 -1.28
CA VAL A 122 0.20 -5.79 -0.99
C VAL A 122 0.37 -7.10 -1.75
N ASP A 123 -0.26 -8.15 -1.24
CA ASP A 123 -0.36 -9.43 -1.94
C ASP A 123 -1.17 -9.28 -3.23
N PRO A 124 -1.00 -10.19 -4.21
CA PRO A 124 -1.70 -10.11 -5.48
C PRO A 124 -3.23 -10.14 -5.30
N PHE A 125 -3.92 -9.28 -6.04
CA PHE A 125 -5.38 -9.33 -6.16
C PHE A 125 -5.79 -10.00 -7.47
N TYR A 126 -6.99 -10.56 -7.50
CA TYR A 126 -7.44 -11.38 -8.61
C TYR A 126 -8.82 -10.94 -9.11
N TYR A 127 -8.93 -10.79 -10.43
CA TYR A 127 -10.21 -10.84 -11.13
C TYR A 127 -10.41 -12.23 -11.71
N THR A 128 -11.65 -12.58 -11.97
CA THR A 128 -12.06 -13.81 -12.63
C THR A 128 -12.85 -13.52 -13.91
N THR A 129 -12.88 -14.51 -14.79
CA THR A 129 -13.86 -14.59 -15.88
C THR A 129 -15.26 -14.91 -15.32
N PRO A 130 -16.36 -14.51 -15.99
CA PRO A 130 -17.73 -14.81 -15.53
C PRO A 130 -18.08 -16.27 -15.26
N LEU A 131 -17.38 -17.21 -15.90
CA LEU A 131 -17.60 -18.65 -15.69
C LEU A 131 -17.17 -19.15 -14.30
N CYS A 132 -16.49 -18.32 -13.51
CA CYS A 132 -16.07 -18.64 -12.15
C CYS A 132 -17.13 -18.31 -11.09
N ASP A 133 -18.09 -17.43 -11.40
CA ASP A 133 -19.23 -17.19 -10.51
C ASP A 133 -20.22 -18.34 -10.76
N GLU A 134 -20.47 -19.15 -9.72
CA GLU A 134 -21.57 -20.10 -9.75
C GLU A 134 -22.87 -19.30 -9.97
N PRO A 135 -23.71 -19.68 -10.95
CA PRO A 135 -25.01 -19.05 -11.09
C PRO A 135 -25.78 -19.28 -9.78
N ASP A 136 -26.43 -18.23 -9.27
CA ASP A 136 -27.40 -18.39 -8.20
C ASP A 136 -28.48 -19.37 -8.68
N GLU A 137 -28.41 -20.63 -8.23
CA GLU A 137 -29.49 -21.59 -8.48
C GLU A 137 -30.72 -21.08 -7.74
N GLU A 138 -31.59 -20.34 -8.44
CA GLU A 138 -32.96 -20.16 -7.96
C GLU A 138 -33.60 -21.55 -7.94
N GLU A 139 -33.68 -22.09 -6.72
CA GLU A 139 -34.20 -23.40 -6.37
C GLU A 139 -35.67 -23.49 -6.82
N SER A 140 -35.90 -23.86 -8.08
CA SER A 140 -37.25 -24.09 -8.62
C SER A 140 -37.77 -25.41 -8.06
N ASN A 141 -38.41 -25.33 -6.89
CA ASN A 141 -39.22 -26.41 -6.33
C ASN A 141 -40.40 -26.71 -7.28
N TYR A 142 -40.34 -27.85 -7.99
CA TYR A 142 -41.48 -28.46 -8.67
C TYR A 142 -41.52 -29.96 -8.41
#